data_AF-A0A5E3WR61-F1
#
_entry.id   AF-A0A5E3WR61-F1
#
_cell.length_a   1.000
_cell.length_b   1.000
_cell.length_c   1.000
_cell.angle_alpha   90.00
_cell.angle_beta   90.00
_cell.angle_gamma   90.00
#
_symmetry.space_group_name_H-M   'P 1'
#
loop_
_entity.id
_entity.type
_entity.pdbx_description
1 polymer ?
#
loop_
_entity_poly.entity_id
_entity_poly.type
_entity_poly.pdbx_seq_one_letter_code
_entity_poly.pdbx_strand_id
1 'polypeptide(L)' 'PPPTTTTTTPASAPTGGSCSGVAAWSSAIAYTGGQEVTYNGELWQAKWWTEADVPGGAAGSWTLIGKC' A
#
# COMPACT_ATOMS: atom_id res chain seq x y z
N PRO A 1 11.29 -0.35 -25.26
CA PRO A 1 10.95 -1.32 -24.20
C PRO A 1 10.07 -0.66 -23.12
N PRO A 2 8.76 -0.93 -23.07
CA PRO A 2 7.99 -0.58 -21.89
C PRO A 2 8.44 -1.53 -20.77
N PRO A 3 8.67 -1.07 -19.53
CA PRO A 3 8.58 -2.02 -18.43
C PRO A 3 7.14 -2.53 -18.45
N THR A 4 6.98 -3.83 -18.65
CA THR A 4 5.75 -4.55 -18.36
C THR A 4 5.49 -4.37 -16.87
N THR A 5 4.76 -3.32 -16.48
CA THR A 5 4.17 -3.25 -15.15
C THR A 5 3.04 -4.25 -15.17
N THR A 6 3.36 -5.47 -14.78
CA THR A 6 2.41 -6.50 -14.39
C THR A 6 1.48 -5.86 -13.37
N THR A 7 0.27 -5.55 -13.80
CA THR A 7 -0.87 -5.25 -12.92
C THR A 7 -1.21 -6.53 -12.18
N THR A 8 -0.39 -6.92 -11.21
CA THR A 8 -0.78 -7.88 -10.19
C THR A 8 -1.71 -7.14 -9.25
N THR A 9 -2.98 -7.12 -9.63
CA THR A 9 -4.10 -6.88 -8.73
C THR A 9 -3.88 -7.73 -7.47
N PRO A 10 -3.59 -7.13 -6.30
CA PRO A 10 -3.67 -7.89 -5.06
C PRO A 10 -5.16 -8.12 -4.81
N ALA A 11 -5.65 -9.29 -5.24
CA ALA A 11 -6.88 -9.84 -4.71
C ALA A 11 -6.60 -10.22 -3.25
N SER A 12 -7.16 -9.49 -2.30
CA SER A 12 -7.16 -9.88 -0.89
C SER A 12 -8.51 -9.49 -0.28
N ALA A 13 -9.16 -10.50 0.29
CA ALA A 13 -10.56 -10.57 0.67
C ALA A 13 -10.93 -9.68 1.89
N PRO A 14 -12.23 -9.34 2.07
CA PRO A 14 -12.68 -8.47 3.16
C PRO A 14 -12.89 -9.27 4.44
N THR A 15 -12.38 -8.85 5.59
CA THR A 15 -12.81 -9.42 6.90
C THR A 15 -12.73 -8.42 8.05
N GLY A 16 -13.74 -7.54 8.14
CA GLY A 16 -14.15 -6.75 9.31
C GLY A 16 -13.08 -6.06 10.18
N GLY A 17 -12.96 -4.73 10.06
CA GLY A 17 -12.09 -3.84 10.85
C GLY A 17 -11.66 -2.63 10.02
N SER A 18 -11.13 -1.56 10.61
CA SER A 18 -10.70 -0.35 9.85
C SER A 18 -9.60 -0.63 8.80
N CYS A 19 -8.97 -1.81 8.85
CA CYS A 19 -8.02 -2.34 7.85
C CYS A 19 -8.58 -3.57 7.11
N SER A 20 -9.90 -3.57 7.06
CA SER A 20 -10.88 -4.52 6.55
C SER A 20 -10.75 -5.00 5.12
N GLY A 21 -9.65 -5.65 4.74
CA GLY A 21 -9.37 -6.04 3.36
C GLY A 21 -8.22 -5.26 2.74
N VAL A 22 -7.43 -4.59 3.58
CA VAL A 22 -6.20 -3.95 3.16
C VAL A 22 -5.05 -4.93 3.37
N ALA A 23 -4.26 -5.17 2.32
CA ALA A 23 -3.12 -6.07 2.38
C ALA A 23 -1.93 -5.42 3.10
N ALA A 24 -1.07 -6.24 3.69
CA ALA A 24 0.17 -5.75 4.27
C ALA A 24 1.07 -5.13 3.19
N TRP A 25 1.77 -4.03 3.51
CA TRP A 25 2.71 -3.40 2.60
C TRP A 25 3.80 -4.37 2.16
N SER A 26 4.13 -4.37 0.88
CA SER A 26 5.15 -5.23 0.28
C SER A 26 6.03 -4.43 -0.66
N SER A 27 7.34 -4.48 -0.46
CA SER A 27 8.30 -3.78 -1.33
C SER A 27 8.36 -4.30 -2.77
N ALA A 28 7.89 -5.53 -2.99
CA ALA A 28 7.78 -6.14 -4.31
C ALA A 28 6.57 -5.63 -5.13
N ILE A 29 5.72 -4.79 -4.54
CA ILE A 29 4.50 -4.27 -5.18
C ILE A 29 4.67 -2.77 -5.41
N ALA A 30 4.35 -2.34 -6.63
CA ALA A 30 4.18 -0.93 -6.95
C ALA A 30 2.76 -0.48 -6.57
N TYR A 31 2.66 0.52 -5.71
CA TYR A 31 1.41 1.10 -5.25
C TYR A 31 1.20 2.45 -5.92
N THR A 32 0.04 2.66 -6.54
CA THR A 32 -0.34 3.95 -7.11
C THR A 32 -0.98 4.85 -6.06
N GLY A 33 -1.00 6.16 -6.32
CA GLY A 33 -1.72 7.11 -5.47
C GLY A 33 -3.18 6.68 -5.26
N GLY A 34 -3.62 6.68 -4.00
CA GLY A 34 -4.93 6.21 -3.56
C GLY A 34 -4.97 4.74 -3.10
N GLN A 35 -3.90 3.96 -3.30
CA GLN A 35 -3.84 2.59 -2.76
C GLN A 35 -3.56 2.59 -1.27
N GLU A 36 -4.16 1.63 -0.56
CA GLU A 36 -4.04 1.48 0.89
C GLU A 36 -3.31 0.19 1.23
N VAL A 37 -2.50 0.23 2.28
CA VAL A 37 -1.73 -0.91 2.79
C VAL A 37 -1.67 -0.87 4.31
N THR A 38 -1.44 -2.03 4.91
CA THR A 38 -1.22 -2.14 6.34
C THR A 38 0.27 -2.31 6.63
N TYR A 39 0.83 -1.47 7.48
CA TYR A 39 2.23 -1.60 7.91
C TYR A 39 2.32 -1.38 9.42
N ASN A 40 2.91 -2.34 10.13
CA ASN A 40 3.10 -2.28 11.58
C ASN A 40 1.80 -2.08 12.39
N GLY A 41 0.66 -2.60 11.91
CA GLY A 41 -0.66 -2.41 12.54
C GLY A 41 -1.31 -1.05 12.22
N GLU A 42 -0.74 -0.27 11.32
CA GLU A 42 -1.25 1.01 10.88
C GLU A 42 -1.68 0.97 9.42
N LEU A 43 -2.74 1.70 9.09
CA LEU A 43 -3.23 1.88 7.74
C LEU A 43 -2.53 3.07 7.08
N TRP A 44 -1.93 2.82 5.93
CA TRP A 44 -1.20 3.79 5.14
C TRP A 44 -1.77 3.88 3.73
N GLN A 45 -1.87 5.08 3.19
CA GLN A 45 -2.32 5.34 1.83
C GLN A 45 -1.20 5.95 0.99
N ALA A 46 -0.94 5.38 -0.17
CA ALA A 46 0.01 5.91 -1.13
C ALA A 46 -0.54 7.22 -1.71
N LYS A 47 0.30 8.26 -1.76
CA LYS A 47 -0.07 9.58 -2.28
C LYS A 47 0.23 9.72 -3.78
N TRP A 48 1.21 8.97 -4.27
CA TRP A 48 1.60 8.86 -5.69
C TRP A 48 2.13 7.44 -5.98
N TRP A 49 2.50 7.18 -7.24
CA TRP A 49 3.14 5.91 -7.61
C TRP A 49 4.43 5.71 -6.82
N THR A 50 4.48 4.64 -6.04
CA THR A 50 5.58 4.32 -5.15
C THR A 50 5.83 2.81 -5.17
N GLU A 51 7.09 2.41 -5.31
CA GLU A 51 7.51 1.02 -5.40
C GLU A 51 8.69 0.83 -4.45
N ALA A 52 8.67 -0.25 -3.67
CA ALA A 52 9.67 -0.53 -2.64
C ALA A 52 9.83 0.54 -1.53
N ASP A 53 8.97 1.56 -1.48
CA ASP A 53 9.03 2.63 -0.49
C ASP A 53 8.27 2.29 0.80
N VAL A 54 8.90 2.47 1.95
CA VAL A 54 8.38 2.04 3.24
C VAL A 54 7.37 3.07 3.79
N PRO A 55 6.17 2.65 4.24
CA PRO A 55 5.22 3.54 4.89
C PRO A 55 5.77 4.12 6.19
N GLY A 56 5.71 5.45 6.33
CA GLY A 56 6.34 6.17 7.44
C GLY A 56 7.84 6.44 7.25
N GLY A 57 8.41 6.06 6.11
CA GLY A 57 9.77 6.42 5.73
C GLY A 57 9.94 7.91 5.37
N ALA A 58 11.19 8.33 5.22
CA ALA A 58 11.54 9.72 4.87
C ALA A 58 11.07 10.16 3.47
N ALA A 59 10.64 9.22 2.63
CA ALA A 59 10.17 9.50 1.27
C ALA A 59 8.83 10.26 1.24
N GLY A 60 8.01 10.14 2.29
CA GLY A 60 6.72 10.83 2.36
C GLY A 60 5.69 10.38 1.32
N SER A 61 5.92 9.25 0.64
CA SER A 61 5.00 8.69 -0.37
C SER A 61 3.74 8.10 0.25
N TRP A 62 3.78 7.83 1.55
CA TRP A 62 2.69 7.21 2.30
C TRP A 62 2.13 8.17 3.34
N THR A 63 0.81 8.23 3.40
CA THR A 63 0.05 9.00 4.39
C THR A 63 -0.56 8.05 5.40
N LEU A 64 -0.28 8.27 6.69
CA LEU A 64 -0.92 7.53 7.77
C LEU A 64 -2.40 7.90 7.80
N ILE A 65 -3.27 6.94 7.50
CA ILE A 65 -4.73 7.12 7.56
C ILE A 65 -5.22 6.89 8.98
N GLY A 66 -4.68 5.89 9.66
CA GLY A 66 -5.07 5.57 11.02
C GLY A 66 -4.49 4.25 11.48
N LYS A 67 -4.96 3.79 12.63
CA LYS A 67 -4.61 2.48 13.19
C LYS A 67 -5.61 1.44 12.74
N CYS A 68 -5.11 0.23 12.50
CA CYS A 68 -5.87 -0.99 12.73
C CYS A 68 -5.78 -1.31 14.23
#